data_AF-A0A259JSH4-F1
#
_entry.id   AF-A0A259JSH4-F1
#
_cell.length_a   1.000
_cell.length_b   1.000
_cell.length_c   1.000
_cell.angle_alpha   90.00
_cell.angle_beta   90.00
_cell.angle_gamma   90.00
#
_symmetry.space_group_name_H-M   'P 1'
#
loop_
_entity.id
_entity.type
_entity.pdbx_description
1 polymer ?
#
loop_
_entity_poly.entity_id
_entity_poly.type
_entity_poly.pdbx_seq_one_letter_code
_entity_poly.pdbx_strand_id
1 'polypeptide(L)'
;MTDELHLLDGPQPQAGGLAPIATILDIADIVTRSDWQVRAQIDPGIVRSYATVMRTGGLLPAVEVARINGALYLVDGWHRLEAAKLNGETLISAEVTDMSEQEAQWAAARANLSHGLPLKTREVRAVFRAYVRSRQHRDGRRFKSYREIATDHANRVGHTTIRNWMQQD
;
A
#
# COMPACT_ATOMS: atom_id res chain seq x y z
N MET A 1 41.65 -38.88 -16.70
CA MET A 1 41.44 -37.99 -15.54
C MET A 1 40.68 -36.80 -16.07
N THR A 2 39.44 -36.61 -15.64
CA THR A 2 38.45 -35.75 -16.28
C THR A 2 38.85 -34.29 -16.23
N ASP A 3 39.17 -33.86 -17.45
CA ASP A 3 39.21 -32.55 -18.04
C ASP A 3 37.93 -31.72 -17.81
N GLU A 4 38.11 -30.43 -18.04
CA GLU A 4 37.21 -29.30 -17.87
C GLU A 4 35.83 -29.46 -18.56
N LEU A 5 34.78 -28.89 -17.94
CA LEU A 5 33.60 -28.46 -18.68
C LEU A 5 33.21 -27.04 -18.29
N HIS A 6 33.56 -26.15 -19.21
CA HIS A 6 33.11 -24.79 -19.38
C HIS A 6 31.62 -24.77 -19.79
N LEU A 7 30.93 -23.65 -19.50
CA LEU A 7 29.66 -23.22 -20.14
C LEU A 7 28.39 -23.96 -19.62
N LEU A 8 27.39 -23.31 -19.04
CA LEU A 8 26.61 -22.19 -19.59
C LEU A 8 26.04 -21.33 -18.45
N ASP A 9 26.37 -20.04 -18.48
CA ASP A 9 25.53 -18.98 -17.92
C ASP A 9 24.13 -19.10 -18.53
N GLY A 10 23.19 -19.68 -17.77
CA GLY A 10 21.77 -19.56 -18.07
C GLY A 10 21.38 -18.08 -18.11
N PRO A 11 20.35 -17.69 -18.86
CA PRO A 11 19.92 -16.30 -18.95
C PRO A 11 19.65 -15.80 -17.54
N GLN A 12 20.53 -14.93 -17.05
CA GLN A 12 20.28 -14.13 -15.87
C GLN A 12 18.98 -13.38 -16.17
N PRO A 13 17.93 -13.43 -15.32
CA PRO A 13 16.84 -12.49 -15.45
C PRO A 13 17.46 -11.12 -15.26
N GLN A 14 17.69 -10.42 -16.38
CA GLN A 14 18.24 -9.09 -16.37
C GLN A 14 17.27 -8.27 -15.55
N ALA A 15 17.68 -7.84 -14.36
CA ALA A 15 16.94 -6.89 -13.54
C ALA A 15 16.93 -5.55 -14.29
N GLY A 16 16.12 -5.46 -15.35
CA GLY A 16 15.90 -4.29 -16.17
C GLY A 16 14.72 -3.45 -15.65
N GLY A 17 14.38 -3.54 -14.36
CA GLY A 17 13.46 -2.61 -13.75
C GLY A 17 14.17 -1.28 -13.55
N LEU A 18 13.88 -0.28 -14.39
CA LEU A 18 14.24 1.10 -14.08
C LEU A 18 13.82 1.44 -12.64
N ALA A 19 14.59 2.29 -11.96
CA ALA A 19 14.19 2.78 -10.64
C ALA A 19 12.75 3.37 -10.69
N PRO A 20 11.92 3.12 -9.66
CA PRO A 20 10.55 3.63 -9.65
C PRO A 20 10.55 5.14 -9.77
N ILE A 21 9.76 5.67 -10.71
CA ILE A 21 9.55 7.09 -10.92
C ILE A 21 8.37 7.52 -10.06
N ALA A 22 8.63 8.31 -9.01
CA ALA A 22 7.59 8.92 -8.21
C ALA A 22 6.89 10.04 -9.02
N THR A 23 5.60 9.88 -9.28
CA THR A 23 4.78 10.83 -10.04
C THR A 23 3.36 10.91 -9.49
N ILE A 24 2.61 11.92 -9.91
CA ILE A 24 1.17 12.01 -9.66
C ILE A 24 0.44 11.49 -10.90
N LEU A 25 -0.46 10.52 -10.71
CA LEU A 25 -1.27 9.94 -11.78
C LEU A 25 -2.74 10.30 -11.61
N ASP A 26 -3.46 10.42 -12.73
CA ASP A 26 -4.91 10.38 -12.68
C ASP A 26 -5.36 8.97 -12.28
N ILE A 27 -6.26 8.89 -11.32
CA ILE A 27 -6.83 7.62 -10.87
C ILE A 27 -7.55 6.90 -12.02
N ALA A 28 -8.12 7.65 -12.96
CA ALA A 28 -8.78 7.10 -14.14
C ALA A 28 -7.82 6.40 -15.10
N ASP A 29 -6.53 6.79 -15.11
CA ASP A 29 -5.50 6.18 -15.98
C ASP A 29 -4.93 4.89 -15.38
N ILE A 30 -5.21 4.61 -14.10
CA ILE A 30 -4.73 3.41 -13.41
C ILE A 30 -5.68 2.24 -13.68
N VAL A 31 -5.20 1.27 -14.45
CA VAL A 31 -5.90 0.04 -14.76
C VAL A 31 -5.81 -0.92 -13.57
N THR A 32 -6.96 -1.25 -13.00
CA THR A 32 -7.09 -2.28 -11.97
C THR A 32 -7.44 -3.62 -12.61
N ARG A 33 -6.54 -4.61 -12.49
CA ARG A 33 -6.74 -5.98 -12.99
C ARG A 33 -7.16 -6.92 -11.87
N SER A 34 -8.38 -7.45 -11.93
CA SER A 34 -8.93 -8.36 -10.91
C SER A 34 -8.24 -9.72 -10.89
N ASP A 35 -7.62 -10.13 -12.00
CA ASP A 35 -6.80 -11.34 -12.14
C ASP A 35 -5.43 -11.23 -11.44
N TRP A 36 -4.97 -10.01 -11.16
CA TRP A 36 -3.79 -9.76 -10.31
C TRP A 36 -4.17 -9.56 -8.84
N GLN A 37 -5.45 -9.34 -8.57
CA GLN A 37 -5.98 -9.29 -7.22
C GLN A 37 -6.14 -10.71 -6.68
N VAL A 38 -5.03 -11.29 -6.22
CA VAL A 38 -5.02 -12.59 -5.55
C VAL A 38 -5.72 -12.45 -4.19
N ARG A 39 -7.05 -12.64 -4.17
CA ARG A 39 -7.87 -12.99 -2.99
C ARG A 39 -7.79 -12.07 -1.74
N ALA A 40 -7.37 -10.82 -1.86
CA ALA A 40 -7.47 -9.86 -0.75
C ALA A 40 -8.75 -9.03 -0.86
N GLN A 41 -9.76 -9.34 -0.04
CA GLN A 41 -10.92 -8.45 0.11
C GLN A 41 -10.43 -7.07 0.55
N ILE A 42 -10.82 -6.03 -0.19
CA ILE A 42 -10.60 -4.64 0.20
C ILE A 42 -11.35 -4.43 1.53
N ASP A 43 -10.64 -4.06 2.59
CA ASP A 43 -11.19 -3.89 3.92
C ASP A 43 -11.75 -2.47 4.02
N PRO A 44 -13.08 -2.29 4.13
CA PRO A 44 -13.68 -0.95 4.17
C PRO A 44 -13.21 -0.12 5.37
N GLY A 45 -12.80 -0.77 6.46
CA GLY A 45 -12.22 -0.09 7.62
C GLY A 45 -10.91 0.60 7.24
N ILE A 46 -10.02 -0.11 6.55
CA ILE A 46 -8.73 0.44 6.10
C ILE A 46 -8.93 1.56 5.08
N VAL A 47 -9.84 1.38 4.13
CA VAL A 47 -10.16 2.42 3.13
C VAL A 47 -10.58 3.72 3.82
N ARG A 48 -11.50 3.64 4.81
CA ARG A 48 -11.94 4.83 5.57
C ARG A 48 -10.81 5.45 6.39
N SER A 49 -9.97 4.63 7.00
CA SER A 49 -8.80 5.09 7.74
C SER A 49 -7.83 5.86 6.84
N TYR A 50 -7.46 5.29 5.68
CA TYR A 50 -6.60 5.92 4.69
C TYR A 50 -7.20 7.19 4.10
N ALA A 51 -8.50 7.18 3.80
CA ALA A 51 -9.21 8.37 3.33
C ALA A 51 -9.12 9.50 4.36
N THR A 52 -9.21 9.18 5.66
CA THR A 52 -9.01 10.15 6.74
C THR A 52 -7.57 10.68 6.76
N VAL A 53 -6.56 9.83 6.55
CA VAL A 53 -5.16 10.27 6.46
C VAL A 53 -4.97 11.27 5.33
N MET A 54 -5.39 10.90 4.11
CA MET A 54 -5.25 11.73 2.92
C MET A 54 -5.96 13.07 3.11
N ARG A 55 -7.20 13.08 3.60
CA ARG A 55 -7.99 14.29 3.84
C ARG A 55 -7.40 15.23 4.88
N THR A 56 -6.70 14.69 5.88
CA THR A 56 -6.09 15.47 6.97
C THR A 56 -4.66 15.91 6.65
N GLY A 57 -4.19 15.70 5.41
CA GLY A 57 -2.84 16.04 4.96
C GLY A 57 -1.77 15.11 5.52
N GLY A 58 -2.14 13.91 5.97
CA GLY A 58 -1.19 12.88 6.36
C GLY A 58 -0.53 12.24 5.14
N LEU A 59 0.75 11.89 5.28
CA LEU A 59 1.51 11.23 4.22
C LEU A 59 1.30 9.72 4.30
N LEU A 60 0.74 9.14 3.24
CA LEU A 60 0.77 7.71 2.98
C LEU A 60 1.81 7.42 1.89
N PRO A 61 2.41 6.20 1.87
CA PRO A 61 3.26 5.80 0.77
C PRO A 61 2.52 5.87 -0.57
N ALA A 62 3.26 6.09 -1.64
CA ALA A 62 2.72 6.04 -2.99
C ALA A 62 2.10 4.67 -3.31
N VAL A 63 1.18 4.64 -4.27
CA VAL A 63 0.72 3.38 -4.87
C VAL A 63 1.79 2.84 -5.82
N GLU A 64 1.95 1.53 -5.91
CA GLU A 64 2.91 0.93 -6.83
C GLU A 64 2.22 0.62 -8.15
N VAL A 65 2.78 1.12 -9.25
CA VAL A 65 2.19 1.01 -10.57
C VAL A 65 3.22 0.45 -11.55
N ALA A 66 2.85 -0.58 -12.29
CA ALA A 66 3.65 -1.10 -13.39
C ALA A 66 3.22 -0.42 -14.69
N ARG A 67 4.17 0.13 -15.44
CA ARG A 67 3.92 0.60 -16.81
C ARG A 67 4.30 -0.52 -17.78
N ILE A 68 3.32 -1.01 -18.53
CA ILE A 68 3.45 -2.12 -19.48
C ILE A 68 2.86 -1.69 -20.80
N ASN A 69 3.69 -1.63 -21.84
CA ASN A 69 3.27 -1.20 -23.18
C ASN A 69 2.50 0.15 -23.19
N GLY A 70 2.86 1.07 -22.28
CA GLY A 70 2.24 2.38 -22.13
C GLY A 70 0.99 2.42 -21.25
N ALA A 71 0.44 1.27 -20.85
CA ALA A 71 -0.66 1.20 -19.89
C ALA A 71 -0.14 1.10 -18.45
N LEU A 72 -0.86 1.71 -17.51
CA LEU A 72 -0.50 1.79 -16.09
C LEU A 72 -1.36 0.81 -15.29
N TYR A 73 -0.73 -0.20 -14.71
CA TYR A 73 -1.41 -1.24 -13.94
C TYR A 73 -1.09 -1.12 -12.46
N LEU A 74 -2.11 -1.17 -11.62
CA LEU A 74 -1.91 -1.17 -10.17
C LEU A 74 -1.26 -2.49 -9.71
N VAL A 75 -0.11 -2.40 -9.06
CA VAL A 75 0.62 -3.54 -8.48
C VAL A 75 0.33 -3.66 -6.99
N ASP A 76 0.44 -2.56 -6.23
CA ASP A 76 0.13 -2.48 -4.80
C ASP A 76 -0.54 -1.14 -4.44
N GLY A 77 -1.27 -1.12 -3.32
CA GLY A 77 -1.90 0.07 -2.79
C GLY A 77 -3.39 0.17 -3.09
N TRP A 78 -4.06 -0.98 -3.30
CA TRP A 78 -5.50 -1.07 -3.51
C TRP A 78 -6.32 -0.27 -2.49
N HIS A 79 -6.04 -0.39 -1.18
CA HIS A 79 -6.76 0.40 -0.17
C HIS A 79 -6.47 1.90 -0.26
N ARG A 80 -5.28 2.30 -0.72
CA ARG A 80 -4.90 3.72 -0.91
C ARG A 80 -5.63 4.28 -2.13
N LEU A 81 -5.66 3.54 -3.24
CA LEU A 81 -6.42 3.93 -4.42
C LEU A 81 -7.92 4.08 -4.11
N GLU A 82 -8.52 3.11 -3.41
CA GLU A 82 -9.92 3.18 -2.99
C GLU A 82 -10.18 4.31 -1.97
N ALA A 83 -9.20 4.61 -1.12
CA ALA A 83 -9.30 5.72 -0.17
C ALA A 83 -9.30 7.10 -0.87
N ALA A 84 -8.44 7.27 -1.88
CA ALA A 84 -8.40 8.46 -2.71
C ALA A 84 -9.72 8.63 -3.46
N LYS A 85 -10.24 7.55 -4.06
CA LYS A 85 -11.59 7.53 -4.68
C LYS A 85 -12.68 7.91 -3.68
N LEU A 86 -12.64 7.37 -2.46
CA LEU A 86 -13.61 7.69 -1.41
C LEU A 86 -13.58 9.17 -1.00
N ASN A 87 -12.42 9.82 -1.07
CA ASN A 87 -12.29 11.26 -0.86
C ASN A 87 -12.72 12.11 -2.07
N GLY A 88 -13.01 11.50 -3.21
CA GLY A 88 -13.27 12.22 -4.46
C GLY A 88 -11.99 12.83 -5.07
N GLU A 89 -10.82 12.32 -4.70
CA GLU A 89 -9.56 12.72 -5.32
C GLU A 89 -9.50 12.14 -6.74
N THR A 90 -9.02 12.95 -7.69
CA THR A 90 -8.78 12.50 -9.08
C THR A 90 -7.32 12.12 -9.30
N LEU A 91 -6.44 12.54 -8.39
CA LEU A 91 -5.00 12.37 -8.50
C LEU A 91 -4.47 11.54 -7.33
N ILE A 92 -3.48 10.69 -7.58
CA ILE A 92 -2.81 9.92 -6.54
C ILE A 92 -1.30 9.87 -6.75
N SER A 93 -0.55 9.89 -5.65
CA SER A 93 0.91 9.67 -5.69
C SER A 93 1.22 8.22 -6.00
N ALA A 94 2.01 7.99 -7.05
CA ALA A 94 2.35 6.67 -7.56
C ALA A 94 3.87 6.54 -7.80
N GLU A 95 4.38 5.35 -7.54
CA GLU A 95 5.71 4.90 -7.94
C GLU A 95 5.55 4.03 -9.19
N VAL A 96 5.93 4.58 -10.34
CA VAL A 96 5.77 3.91 -11.63
C VAL A 96 7.06 3.20 -12.01
N THR A 97 6.97 1.90 -12.28
CA THR A 97 8.09 1.08 -12.73
C THR A 97 7.79 0.49 -14.10
N ASP A 98 8.73 0.63 -15.04
CA ASP A 98 8.65 -0.06 -16.32
C ASP A 98 8.90 -1.55 -16.10
N MET A 99 7.92 -2.37 -16.51
CA MET A 99 7.97 -3.82 -16.34
C MET A 99 7.36 -4.51 -17.57
N SER A 100 7.81 -5.73 -17.85
CA SER A 100 7.07 -6.67 -18.69
C SER A 100 5.84 -7.22 -17.96
N GLU A 101 4.90 -7.81 -18.68
CA GLU A 101 3.71 -8.44 -18.05
C GLU A 101 4.08 -9.57 -17.08
N GLN A 102 5.11 -10.36 -17.40
CA GLN A 102 5.61 -11.41 -16.51
C GLN A 102 6.27 -10.83 -15.25
N GLU A 103 7.05 -9.75 -15.39
CA GLU A 103 7.65 -9.06 -14.24
C GLU A 103 6.61 -8.38 -13.38
N ALA A 104 5.59 -7.76 -13.96
CA ALA A 104 4.50 -7.13 -13.23
C ALA A 104 3.62 -8.16 -12.51
N GLN A 105 3.35 -9.31 -13.14
CA GLN A 105 2.64 -10.41 -12.49
C GLN A 105 3.46 -10.98 -11.33
N TRP A 106 4.77 -11.15 -11.52
CA TRP A 106 5.68 -11.58 -10.46
C TRP A 106 5.79 -10.52 -9.36
N ALA A 107 5.83 -9.22 -9.70
CA ALA A 107 5.86 -8.12 -8.76
C ALA A 107 4.56 -8.05 -7.96
N ALA A 108 3.40 -8.24 -8.60
CA ALA A 108 2.11 -8.33 -7.92
C ALA A 108 2.01 -9.58 -7.03
N ALA A 109 2.48 -10.73 -7.49
CA ALA A 109 2.54 -11.95 -6.68
C ALA A 109 3.51 -11.80 -5.49
N ARG A 110 4.71 -11.24 -5.72
CA ARG A 110 5.70 -10.93 -4.69
C ARG A 110 5.20 -9.86 -3.75
N ALA A 111 4.48 -8.86 -4.24
CA ALA A 111 3.80 -7.88 -3.41
C ALA A 111 2.76 -8.58 -2.57
N ASN A 112 1.95 -9.51 -3.09
CA ASN A 112 1.04 -10.31 -2.28
C ASN A 112 1.74 -11.28 -1.31
N LEU A 113 3.00 -11.67 -1.54
CA LEU A 113 3.78 -12.50 -0.62
C LEU A 113 4.55 -11.66 0.43
N SER A 114 5.02 -10.49 0.05
CA SER A 114 5.82 -9.57 0.89
C SER A 114 4.91 -8.59 1.66
N HIS A 115 3.82 -8.15 1.02
CA HIS A 115 2.66 -7.41 1.54
C HIS A 115 1.45 -8.34 1.80
N GLY A 116 1.63 -9.66 1.72
CA GLY A 116 0.71 -10.64 2.32
C GLY A 116 0.64 -10.54 3.84
N LEU A 117 1.52 -9.71 4.41
CA LEU A 117 1.45 -9.25 5.78
C LEU A 117 0.66 -7.93 5.87
N PRO A 118 -0.07 -7.72 6.97
CA PRO A 118 -0.82 -6.49 7.24
C PRO A 118 0.03 -5.23 7.01
N LEU A 119 -0.64 -4.12 6.68
CA LEU A 119 -0.11 -2.75 6.53
C LEU A 119 1.26 -2.56 7.19
N LYS A 120 2.23 -1.99 6.46
CA LYS A 120 3.56 -1.74 7.01
C LYS A 120 3.42 -0.89 8.29
N THR A 121 4.24 -1.13 9.31
CA THR A 121 4.17 -0.41 10.59
C THR A 121 4.13 1.11 10.43
N ARG A 122 4.87 1.65 9.44
CA ARG A 122 4.88 3.07 9.08
C ARG A 122 3.51 3.60 8.64
N GLU A 123 2.75 2.80 7.90
CA GLU A 123 1.43 3.16 7.39
C GLU A 123 0.42 3.16 8.54
N VAL A 124 0.44 2.11 9.38
CA VAL A 124 -0.46 2.06 10.54
C VAL A 124 -0.18 3.21 11.50
N ARG A 125 1.09 3.60 11.67
CA ARG A 125 1.46 4.77 12.47
C ARG A 125 0.97 6.08 11.84
N ALA A 126 1.08 6.23 10.51
CA ALA A 126 0.56 7.40 9.81
C ALA A 126 -0.97 7.54 9.98
N VAL A 127 -1.69 6.42 9.85
CA VAL A 127 -3.14 6.33 10.12
C VAL A 127 -3.48 6.77 11.52
N PHE A 128 -2.80 6.19 12.51
CA PHE A 128 -3.05 6.50 13.90
C PHE A 128 -2.83 8.00 14.19
N ARG A 129 -1.75 8.60 13.68
CA ARG A 129 -1.49 10.04 13.87
C ARG A 129 -2.60 10.90 13.27
N ALA A 130 -3.06 10.58 12.06
CA ALA A 130 -4.17 11.28 11.43
C ALA A 130 -5.48 11.11 12.22
N TYR A 131 -5.74 9.91 12.74
CA TYR A 131 -6.88 9.61 13.60
C TYR A 131 -6.87 10.43 14.89
N VAL A 132 -5.70 10.61 15.51
CA VAL A 132 -5.55 11.48 16.68
C VAL A 132 -5.76 12.95 16.30
N ARG A 133 -5.12 13.42 15.23
CA ARG A 133 -5.22 14.81 14.73
C ARG A 133 -6.64 15.22 14.37
N SER A 134 -7.39 14.31 13.73
CA SER A 134 -8.80 14.50 13.39
C SER A 134 -9.75 14.35 14.58
N ARG A 135 -9.22 14.14 15.79
CA ARG A 135 -9.98 13.92 17.03
C ARG A 135 -10.91 12.72 17.01
N GLN A 136 -10.71 11.77 16.08
CA GLN A 136 -11.51 10.56 15.94
C GLN A 136 -11.33 9.59 17.12
N HIS A 137 -10.27 9.76 17.91
CA HIS A 137 -10.05 9.09 19.21
C HIS A 137 -11.05 9.51 20.30
N ARG A 138 -11.98 10.41 19.98
CA ARG A 138 -13.07 10.85 20.85
C ARG A 138 -14.41 10.45 20.26
N ASP A 139 -15.35 10.26 21.17
CA ASP A 139 -16.77 10.06 20.89
C ASP A 139 -17.53 11.17 21.64
N GLY A 140 -17.80 12.27 20.94
CA GLY A 140 -18.26 13.51 21.55
C GLY A 140 -17.26 14.06 22.58
N ARG A 141 -17.67 14.10 23.85
CA ARG A 141 -16.81 14.54 24.98
C ARG A 141 -15.98 13.39 25.60
N ARG A 142 -16.28 12.13 25.27
CA ARG A 142 -15.63 10.94 25.84
C ARG A 142 -14.40 10.57 25.02
N PHE A 143 -13.33 10.14 25.68
CA PHE A 143 -12.21 9.47 25.00
C PHE A 143 -12.55 8.00 24.75
N LYS A 144 -12.33 7.53 23.52
CA LYS A 144 -12.42 6.11 23.21
C LYS A 144 -11.33 5.35 23.96
N SER A 145 -11.65 4.16 24.45
CA SER A 145 -10.68 3.24 25.02
C SER A 145 -9.68 2.78 23.96
N TYR A 146 -8.49 2.36 24.37
CA TYR A 146 -7.48 1.85 23.44
C TYR A 146 -7.95 0.61 22.66
N ARG A 147 -8.93 -0.14 23.17
CA ARG A 147 -9.56 -1.25 22.46
C ARG A 147 -10.55 -0.76 21.39
N GLU A 148 -11.36 0.25 21.69
CA GLU A 148 -12.20 0.92 20.67
C GLU A 148 -11.33 1.52 19.55
N ILE A 149 -10.22 2.16 19.90
CA ILE A 149 -9.27 2.68 18.91
C ILE A 149 -8.63 1.54 18.09
N ALA A 150 -8.32 0.39 18.70
CA ALA A 150 -7.80 -0.77 17.98
C ALA A 150 -8.82 -1.32 16.98
N THR A 151 -10.09 -1.41 17.39
CA THR A 151 -11.19 -1.80 16.51
C THR A 151 -11.35 -0.83 15.33
N ASP A 152 -11.27 0.47 15.58
CA ASP A 152 -11.32 1.50 14.52
C ASP A 152 -10.18 1.37 13.50
N HIS A 153 -9.07 0.72 13.89
CA HIS A 153 -7.93 0.40 13.02
C HIS A 153 -7.95 -1.07 12.57
N ALA A 154 -9.15 -1.68 12.50
CA ALA A 154 -9.38 -3.06 12.08
C ALA A 154 -8.53 -4.09 12.85
N ASN A 155 -8.24 -3.81 14.13
CA ASN A 155 -7.38 -4.60 15.01
C ASN A 155 -5.99 -4.92 14.44
N ARG A 156 -5.48 -4.09 13.51
CA ARG A 156 -4.16 -4.28 12.91
C ARG A 156 -3.02 -3.99 13.88
N VAL A 157 -3.30 -3.20 14.93
CA VAL A 157 -2.35 -2.89 16.00
C VAL A 157 -3.02 -3.14 17.34
N GLY A 158 -2.29 -3.80 18.24
CA GLY A 158 -2.75 -4.09 19.58
C GLY A 158 -2.98 -2.82 20.41
N HIS A 159 -3.96 -2.86 21.31
CA HIS A 159 -4.30 -1.75 22.20
C HIS A 159 -3.13 -1.29 23.09
N THR A 160 -2.15 -2.15 23.38
CA THR A 160 -0.91 -1.79 24.09
C THR A 160 0.00 -0.89 23.24
N THR A 161 0.19 -1.22 21.97
CA THR A 161 0.94 -0.39 21.01
C THR A 161 0.24 0.95 20.78
N ILE A 162 -1.09 0.96 20.66
CA ILE A 162 -1.88 2.20 20.59
C ILE A 162 -1.68 3.07 21.84
N ARG A 163 -1.70 2.47 23.04
CA ARG A 163 -1.41 3.18 24.27
C ARG A 163 -0.02 3.81 24.23
N ASN A 164 1.00 3.04 23.81
CA ASN A 164 2.37 3.55 23.71
C ASN A 164 2.46 4.72 22.72
N TRP A 165 1.76 4.65 21.59
CA TRP A 165 1.71 5.74 20.62
C TRP A 165 0.98 6.98 21.14
N MET A 166 -0.13 6.82 21.86
CA MET A 166 -0.85 7.93 22.52
C MET A 166 -0.03 8.62 23.62
N GLN A 167 0.99 7.96 24.17
CA GLN A 167 1.88 8.56 25.17
C GLN A 167 3.04 9.33 24.55
N GLN A 168 3.34 9.07 23.27
CA GLN A 168 4.45 9.70 22.53
C GLN A 168 4.01 10.92 21.71
N ASP A 169 2.72 11.01 21.35
CA ASP A 169 2.11 12.10 20.59
C ASP A 169 1.17 12.95 21.45
#